data_AF-A0A7K4D821-F1
#
_entry.id   AF-A0A7K4D821-F1
#
_cell.length_a   1.000
_cell.length_b   1.000
_cell.length_c   1.000
_cell.angle_alpha   90.00
_cell.angle_beta   90.00
_cell.angle_gamma   90.00
#
_symmetry.space_group_name_H-M   'P 1'
#
loop_
_entity.id
_entity.type
_entity.pdbx_description
1 polymer ?
#
loop_
_entity_poly.entity_id
_entity_poly.type
_entity_poly.pdbx_seq_one_letter_code
_entity_poly.pdbx_strand_id
1 'polypeptide(L)'
;MNDLEDINPFLKKIYNFIDNSNFVVFCYNEQPKASIKSIVSIYNFFIKRVLPKIPYLNSLTNKFWNKKNKFLSKAEAWGRLVYSGFDIISEKFFNDRSYITCKKESIPEHSSNPSFYPIIKLRRVGYGGKIIHSYKIRSMFPYSEFVQKKIFEINNLSKTGKIENDFRITEYGKFIRKFWIDELPQIINLLKCEIKLVGIRAMSEHYFSIYPEDYQELYKKVKPGFLSPLYDNTNFDCIVQTEKLYLEQYIQNPWRTDIKYFFIIVYDILSGKRSS
;
A
#
# COMPACT_ATOMS: atom_id res chain seq x y z
N MET A 1 -13.33 -4.58 -20.15
CA MET A 1 -12.59 -5.30 -19.08
C MET A 1 -13.51 -5.87 -18.00
N ASN A 2 -14.58 -5.17 -17.60
CA ASN A 2 -15.45 -5.54 -16.47
C ASN A 2 -16.22 -6.86 -16.61
N ASP A 3 -16.41 -7.33 -17.84
CA ASP A 3 -17.18 -8.55 -18.15
C ASP A 3 -16.31 -9.81 -18.26
N LEU A 4 -14.99 -9.65 -18.12
CA LEU A 4 -14.05 -10.76 -18.16
C LEU A 4 -14.13 -11.54 -16.86
N GLU A 5 -14.30 -12.86 -16.94
CA GLU A 5 -14.26 -13.73 -15.76
C GLU A 5 -12.89 -13.67 -15.07
N ASP A 6 -11.81 -13.73 -15.87
CA ASP A 6 -10.43 -13.59 -15.43
C ASP A 6 -9.67 -12.58 -16.30
N ILE A 7 -9.45 -11.38 -15.74
CA ILE A 7 -8.82 -10.26 -16.45
C ILE A 7 -7.35 -10.55 -16.75
N ASN A 8 -6.57 -11.10 -15.81
CA ASN A 8 -5.12 -11.23 -16.00
C ASN A 8 -4.73 -12.25 -17.09
N PRO A 9 -5.34 -13.46 -17.17
CA PRO A 9 -5.07 -14.38 -18.28
C PRO A 9 -5.41 -13.77 -19.63
N PHE A 10 -6.50 -12.99 -19.72
CA PHE A 10 -6.86 -12.27 -20.92
C PHE A 10 -5.81 -11.22 -21.30
N LEU A 11 -5.36 -10.39 -20.36
CA LEU A 11 -4.30 -9.40 -20.59
C LEU A 11 -2.99 -10.07 -21.01
N LYS A 12 -2.63 -11.21 -20.43
CA LYS A 12 -1.44 -11.98 -20.82
C LYS A 12 -1.53 -12.52 -22.25
N LYS A 13 -2.70 -13.00 -22.68
CA LYS A 13 -2.92 -13.40 -24.08
C LYS A 13 -2.72 -12.23 -25.04
N ILE A 14 -3.27 -11.06 -24.71
CA ILE A 14 -3.10 -9.84 -25.49
C ILE A 14 -1.63 -9.42 -25.54
N TYR A 15 -0.93 -9.45 -24.41
CA TYR A 15 0.50 -9.11 -24.34
C TYR A 15 1.35 -9.99 -25.27
N ASN A 16 1.04 -11.29 -25.33
CA ASN A 16 1.75 -12.23 -26.21
C ASN A 16 1.39 -12.07 -27.69
N PHE A 17 0.20 -11.54 -28.00
CA PHE A 17 -0.27 -11.35 -29.37
C PHE A 17 0.23 -10.05 -30.02
N ILE A 18 0.55 -9.03 -29.22
CA ILE A 18 0.87 -7.69 -29.70
C ILE A 18 2.38 -7.43 -29.78
N ASP A 19 2.78 -6.82 -30.89
CA ASP A 19 4.15 -6.32 -31.12
C ASP A 19 4.44 -5.03 -30.35
N ASN A 20 5.73 -4.79 -30.08
CA ASN A 20 6.20 -3.67 -29.24
C ASN A 20 5.89 -2.28 -29.81
N SER A 21 5.60 -2.16 -31.11
CA SER A 21 5.27 -0.89 -31.79
C SER A 21 3.80 -0.51 -31.68
N ASN A 22 2.93 -1.44 -31.29
CA ASN A 22 1.49 -1.25 -31.41
C ASN A 22 0.87 -0.70 -30.12
N PHE A 23 -0.13 0.15 -30.29
CA PHE A 23 -0.96 0.65 -29.20
C PHE A 23 -2.19 -0.23 -29.03
N VAL A 24 -2.60 -0.41 -27.77
CA VAL A 24 -3.78 -1.21 -27.41
C VAL A 24 -4.70 -0.31 -26.60
N VAL A 25 -5.99 -0.29 -26.96
CA VAL A 25 -7.00 0.46 -26.22
C VAL A 25 -7.85 -0.52 -25.42
N PHE A 26 -7.86 -0.34 -24.11
CA PHE A 26 -8.72 -1.09 -23.20
C PHE A 26 -9.88 -0.22 -22.73
N CYS A 27 -11.09 -0.78 -22.72
CA CYS A 27 -12.28 -0.11 -22.19
C CYS A 27 -12.73 -0.76 -20.87
N TYR A 28 -13.06 0.06 -19.87
CA TYR A 28 -13.70 -0.39 -18.65
C TYR A 28 -14.73 0.63 -18.13
N ASN A 29 -15.77 0.14 -17.48
CA ASN A 29 -16.74 0.94 -16.75
C ASN A 29 -16.14 1.23 -15.37
N GLU A 30 -15.85 2.50 -15.11
CA GLU A 30 -15.39 2.94 -13.80
C GLU A 30 -16.55 2.86 -12.79
N GLN A 31 -16.24 2.56 -11.51
CA GLN A 31 -17.27 2.72 -10.48
C GLN A 31 -17.74 4.17 -10.43
N PRO A 32 -19.06 4.42 -10.36
CA PRO A 32 -19.51 5.73 -9.92
C PRO A 32 -18.86 5.99 -8.55
N LYS A 33 -18.20 7.14 -8.40
CA LYS A 33 -17.66 7.58 -7.12
C LYS A 33 -18.83 7.57 -6.14
N ALA A 34 -18.88 6.54 -5.32
CA ALA A 34 -19.88 6.40 -4.27
C ALA A 34 -19.81 7.66 -3.40
N SER A 35 -20.72 8.60 -3.65
CA SER A 35 -21.02 9.65 -2.68
C SER A 35 -21.42 8.91 -1.41
N ILE A 36 -20.67 9.11 -0.32
CA ILE A 36 -20.94 8.56 1.00
C ILE A 36 -22.14 9.33 1.60
N LYS A 37 -23.24 9.43 0.85
CA LYS A 37 -24.48 10.07 1.29
C LYS A 37 -25.61 9.06 1.51
N SER A 38 -25.46 7.80 1.11
CA SER A 38 -26.50 6.78 1.34
C SER A 38 -25.95 5.51 1.98
N ILE A 39 -26.67 5.01 2.99
CA ILE A 39 -26.45 3.71 3.65
C ILE A 39 -26.45 2.57 2.61
N VAL A 40 -27.21 2.72 1.53
CA VAL A 40 -27.27 1.79 0.39
C VAL A 40 -25.91 1.67 -0.34
N SER A 41 -25.14 2.76 -0.41
CA SER A 41 -23.82 2.78 -1.03
C SER A 41 -22.78 2.01 -0.20
N ILE A 42 -22.83 2.18 1.13
CA ILE A 42 -22.00 1.45 2.09
C ILE A 42 -22.35 -0.05 2.05
N TYR A 43 -23.64 -0.38 2.07
CA TYR A 43 -24.12 -1.75 1.95
C TYR A 43 -23.63 -2.40 0.65
N ASN A 44 -23.83 -1.74 -0.50
CA ASN A 44 -23.35 -2.23 -1.79
C ASN A 44 -21.83 -2.38 -1.83
N PHE A 45 -21.08 -1.48 -1.19
CA PHE A 45 -19.63 -1.59 -1.07
C PHE A 45 -19.24 -2.84 -0.28
N PHE A 46 -19.77 -3.05 0.92
CA PHE A 46 -19.42 -4.21 1.74
C PHE A 46 -19.82 -5.52 1.05
N ILE A 47 -21.03 -5.57 0.50
CA ILE A 47 -21.59 -6.79 -0.10
C ILE A 47 -20.91 -7.14 -1.43
N LYS A 48 -20.73 -6.18 -2.34
CA LYS A 48 -20.19 -6.44 -3.68
C LYS A 48 -18.66 -6.46 -3.73
N ARG A 49 -17.99 -5.94 -2.69
CA ARG A 49 -16.52 -5.74 -2.75
C ARG A 49 -15.75 -6.36 -1.59
N VAL A 50 -16.29 -6.35 -0.37
CA VAL A 50 -15.59 -6.89 0.81
C VAL A 50 -15.90 -8.37 0.98
N LEU A 51 -17.18 -8.76 1.01
CA LEU A 51 -17.58 -10.16 1.20
C LEU A 51 -17.02 -11.15 0.16
N PRO A 52 -16.93 -10.83 -1.15
CA PRO A 52 -16.37 -11.74 -2.16
C PRO A 52 -14.85 -11.86 -2.11
N LYS A 53 -14.19 -11.19 -1.15
CA LYS A 53 -12.74 -11.25 -0.93
C LYS A 53 -12.37 -11.90 0.42
N ILE A 54 -13.34 -12.31 1.24
CA ILE A 54 -13.12 -12.97 2.54
C ILE A 54 -13.12 -14.50 2.37
N PRO A 55 -12.08 -15.23 2.82
CA PRO A 55 -12.07 -16.70 2.80
C PRO A 55 -13.37 -17.30 3.36
N TYR A 56 -13.83 -18.42 2.79
CA TYR A 56 -15.09 -19.11 3.13
C TYR A 56 -16.40 -18.39 2.72
N LEU A 57 -16.46 -17.06 2.75
CA LEU A 57 -17.60 -16.27 2.23
C LEU A 57 -17.58 -16.11 0.71
N ASN A 58 -16.41 -16.26 0.08
CA ASN A 58 -16.23 -16.21 -1.37
C ASN A 58 -17.04 -17.29 -2.09
N SER A 59 -17.19 -18.49 -1.50
CA SER A 59 -17.95 -19.58 -2.13
C SER A 59 -19.45 -19.27 -2.21
N LEU A 60 -20.00 -18.60 -1.20
CA LEU A 60 -21.40 -18.20 -1.14
C LEU A 60 -21.66 -16.99 -2.05
N THR A 61 -20.81 -15.96 -1.97
CA THR A 61 -20.94 -14.76 -2.80
C THR A 61 -20.77 -15.03 -4.30
N ASN A 62 -19.83 -15.90 -4.69
CA ASN A 62 -19.66 -16.29 -6.10
C ASN A 62 -20.84 -17.11 -6.65
N LYS A 63 -21.65 -17.73 -5.78
CA LYS A 63 -22.84 -18.51 -6.17
C LYS A 63 -24.09 -17.64 -6.29
N PHE A 64 -24.18 -16.57 -5.49
CA PHE A 64 -25.31 -15.63 -5.48
C PHE A 64 -25.16 -14.47 -6.48
N TRP A 65 -23.93 -14.11 -6.88
CA TRP A 65 -23.69 -12.96 -7.76
C TRP A 65 -23.05 -13.41 -9.07
N ASN A 66 -23.76 -13.18 -10.19
CA ASN A 66 -23.24 -13.42 -11.54
C ASN A 66 -21.88 -12.73 -11.70
N LYS A 67 -20.87 -13.45 -12.21
CA LYS A 67 -19.48 -12.97 -12.39
C LYS A 67 -19.34 -11.79 -13.38
N LYS A 68 -20.42 -11.38 -14.07
CA LYS A 68 -20.46 -10.26 -15.03
C LYS A 68 -20.71 -8.92 -14.32
N ASN A 69 -20.23 -7.81 -14.91
CA ASN A 69 -20.28 -6.45 -14.33
C ASN A 69 -19.51 -6.28 -13.01
N LYS A 70 -18.33 -6.89 -12.87
CA LYS A 70 -17.42 -6.50 -11.79
C LYS A 70 -16.93 -5.09 -12.05
N PHE A 71 -17.33 -4.21 -11.17
CA PHE A 71 -16.87 -2.84 -11.17
C PHE A 71 -15.35 -2.76 -10.90
N LEU A 72 -14.61 -2.11 -11.79
CA LEU A 72 -13.18 -1.86 -11.67
C LEU A 72 -12.95 -0.41 -11.29
N SER A 73 -12.12 -0.19 -10.27
CA SER A 73 -11.57 1.14 -10.02
C SER A 73 -10.43 1.45 -10.97
N LYS A 74 -10.19 2.73 -11.22
CA LYS A 74 -9.02 3.21 -11.97
C LYS A 74 -7.69 2.58 -11.48
N ALA A 75 -7.45 2.57 -10.17
CA ALA A 75 -6.25 1.96 -9.58
C ALA A 75 -6.09 0.46 -9.90
N GLU A 76 -7.18 -0.31 -9.80
CA GLU A 76 -7.17 -1.74 -10.13
C GLU A 76 -7.00 -1.98 -11.64
N ALA A 77 -7.65 -1.18 -12.49
CA ALA A 77 -7.51 -1.29 -13.95
C ALA A 77 -6.07 -0.99 -14.39
N TRP A 78 -5.53 0.15 -13.96
CA TRP A 78 -4.15 0.54 -14.23
C TRP A 78 -3.16 -0.48 -13.68
N GLY A 79 -3.37 -0.93 -12.44
CA GLY A 79 -2.50 -1.89 -11.77
C GLY A 79 -2.41 -3.23 -12.50
N ARG A 80 -3.54 -3.74 -12.99
CA ARG A 80 -3.57 -5.00 -13.76
C ARG A 80 -2.86 -4.88 -15.11
N LEU A 81 -2.94 -3.72 -15.76
CA LEU A 81 -2.26 -3.46 -17.02
C LEU A 81 -0.74 -3.40 -16.83
N VAL A 82 -0.27 -2.63 -15.84
CA VAL A 82 1.17 -2.55 -15.52
C VAL A 82 1.71 -3.91 -15.06
N TYR A 83 0.98 -4.62 -14.20
CA TYR A 83 1.32 -5.99 -13.81
C TYR A 83 1.44 -6.95 -15.00
N SER A 84 0.64 -6.71 -16.05
CA SER A 84 0.66 -7.51 -17.28
C SER A 84 1.69 -7.02 -18.32
N GLY A 85 2.57 -6.08 -17.97
CA GLY A 85 3.67 -5.60 -18.83
C GLY A 85 3.34 -4.41 -19.73
N PHE A 86 2.18 -3.78 -19.54
CA PHE A 86 1.75 -2.60 -20.31
C PHE A 86 2.10 -1.29 -19.60
N ASP A 87 2.67 -0.34 -20.33
CA ASP A 87 2.70 1.06 -19.90
C ASP A 87 1.39 1.78 -20.27
N ILE A 88 1.03 2.74 -19.45
CA ILE A 88 -0.19 3.54 -19.58
C ILE A 88 0.18 4.87 -20.20
N ILE A 89 -0.29 5.15 -21.40
CA ILE A 89 0.04 6.40 -22.11
C ILE A 89 -0.98 7.48 -21.78
N SER A 90 -2.26 7.14 -21.86
CA SER A 90 -3.33 8.08 -21.57
C SER A 90 -4.62 7.34 -21.22
N GLU A 91 -5.50 8.03 -20.51
CA GLU A 91 -6.85 7.59 -20.22
C GLU A 91 -7.82 8.71 -20.59
N LYS A 92 -8.88 8.36 -21.33
CA LYS A 92 -9.97 9.28 -21.68
C LYS A 92 -11.29 8.72 -21.17
N PHE A 93 -12.10 9.58 -20.56
CA PHE A 93 -13.44 9.24 -20.12
C PHE A 93 -14.46 9.71 -21.17
N PHE A 94 -15.31 8.80 -21.63
CA PHE A 94 -16.33 9.08 -22.65
C PHE A 94 -17.51 8.12 -22.50
N ASN A 95 -18.75 8.64 -22.53
CA ASN A 95 -19.99 7.86 -22.41
C ASN A 95 -20.01 6.88 -21.22
N ASP A 96 -19.68 7.36 -20.02
CA ASP A 96 -19.61 6.57 -18.78
C ASP A 96 -18.61 5.41 -18.79
N ARG A 97 -17.63 5.48 -19.70
CA ARG A 97 -16.56 4.48 -19.82
C ARG A 97 -15.19 5.15 -19.88
N SER A 98 -14.22 4.47 -19.29
CA SER A 98 -12.82 4.85 -19.35
C SER A 98 -12.11 4.03 -20.41
N TYR A 99 -11.41 4.72 -21.31
CA TYR A 99 -10.61 4.14 -22.38
C TYR A 99 -9.14 4.40 -22.07
N ILE A 100 -8.38 3.34 -21.83
CA ILE A 100 -6.96 3.41 -21.51
C ILE A 100 -6.16 3.01 -22.76
N THR A 101 -5.32 3.92 -23.25
CA THR A 101 -4.35 3.62 -24.31
C THR A 101 -3.06 3.14 -23.67
N CYS A 102 -2.64 1.95 -24.06
CA CYS A 102 -1.48 1.25 -23.51
C CYS A 102 -0.48 0.89 -24.60
N LYS A 103 0.77 0.71 -24.20
CA LYS A 103 1.83 0.14 -25.04
C LYS A 103 2.57 -0.94 -24.28
N LYS A 104 3.07 -1.94 -25.00
CA LYS A 104 3.93 -2.98 -24.44
C LYS A 104 5.29 -2.38 -24.09
N GLU A 105 5.73 -2.50 -22.85
CA GLU A 105 6.99 -1.91 -22.38
C GLU A 105 7.85 -2.91 -21.60
N SER A 106 7.25 -3.62 -20.63
CA SER A 106 8.00 -4.44 -19.67
C SER A 106 7.56 -5.91 -19.74
N ILE A 107 8.40 -6.80 -19.21
CA ILE A 107 8.04 -8.20 -19.03
C ILE A 107 6.96 -8.26 -17.93
N PRO A 108 5.87 -9.03 -18.11
CA PRO A 108 4.83 -9.12 -17.10
C PRO A 108 5.38 -9.58 -15.75
N GLU A 109 4.99 -8.93 -14.67
CA GLU A 109 5.46 -9.25 -13.34
C GLU A 109 4.84 -10.60 -12.91
N HIS A 110 5.69 -11.57 -12.56
CA HIS A 110 5.25 -12.92 -12.17
C HIS A 110 5.62 -13.28 -10.73
N SER A 111 6.43 -12.44 -10.07
CA SER A 111 7.01 -12.71 -8.75
C SER A 111 6.01 -12.56 -7.60
N SER A 112 4.97 -11.75 -7.78
CA SER A 112 4.01 -11.40 -6.74
C SER A 112 2.59 -11.76 -7.16
N ASN A 113 1.92 -12.56 -6.33
CA ASN A 113 0.47 -12.77 -6.43
C ASN A 113 -0.21 -11.66 -5.63
N PRO A 114 -0.84 -10.67 -6.29
CA PRO A 114 -1.52 -9.59 -5.59
C PRO A 114 -2.67 -10.16 -4.78
N SER A 115 -2.54 -10.01 -3.48
CA SER A 115 -3.59 -10.42 -2.53
C SER A 115 -4.82 -9.54 -2.74
N PHE A 116 -6.01 -10.11 -2.52
CA PHE A 116 -7.27 -9.35 -2.44
C PHE A 116 -7.77 -9.23 -1.00
N TYR A 117 -7.04 -9.82 -0.04
CA TYR A 117 -7.47 -9.92 1.33
C TYR A 117 -7.49 -8.56 2.02
N PRO A 118 -8.45 -8.34 2.95
CA PRO A 118 -8.56 -7.10 3.71
C PRO A 118 -7.38 -6.92 4.66
N ILE A 119 -6.72 -8.00 5.10
CA ILE A 119 -5.48 -7.95 5.88
C ILE A 119 -4.32 -8.32 4.96
N ILE A 120 -3.30 -7.47 4.92
CA ILE A 120 -2.06 -7.69 4.20
C ILE A 120 -0.93 -8.01 5.17
N LYS A 121 0.00 -8.84 4.72
CA LYS A 121 1.25 -9.15 5.43
C LYS A 121 2.39 -8.59 4.60
N LEU A 122 3.21 -7.76 5.20
CA LEU A 122 4.38 -7.16 4.57
C LEU A 122 5.64 -7.73 5.20
N ARG A 123 6.54 -8.27 4.37
CA ARG A 123 7.87 -8.70 4.83
C ARG A 123 8.68 -7.48 5.22
N ARG A 124 9.24 -7.50 6.44
CA ARG A 124 10.03 -6.42 7.00
C ARG A 124 11.26 -6.96 7.71
N VAL A 125 12.35 -6.19 7.71
CA VAL A 125 13.55 -6.49 8.47
C VAL A 125 13.29 -6.20 9.94
N GLY A 126 13.58 -7.16 10.80
CA GLY A 126 13.41 -7.09 12.25
C GLY A 126 14.73 -7.27 13.00
N TYR A 127 14.62 -7.52 14.31
CA TYR A 127 15.75 -7.72 15.19
C TYR A 127 16.66 -8.87 14.72
N GLY A 128 17.97 -8.64 14.74
CA GLY A 128 18.99 -9.56 14.24
C GLY A 128 18.94 -9.77 12.73
N GLY A 129 18.29 -8.89 11.97
CA GLY A 129 18.10 -9.03 10.52
C GLY A 129 17.04 -10.06 10.13
N LYS A 130 16.32 -10.65 11.10
CA LYS A 130 15.27 -11.64 10.83
C LYS A 130 14.09 -10.99 10.12
N ILE A 131 13.54 -11.66 9.11
CA ILE A 131 12.34 -11.19 8.43
C ILE A 131 11.10 -11.46 9.30
N ILE A 132 10.37 -10.40 9.60
CA ILE A 132 9.09 -10.42 10.30
C ILE A 132 7.95 -10.02 9.36
N HIS A 133 6.72 -10.40 9.70
CA HIS A 133 5.55 -10.05 8.92
C HIS A 133 4.75 -8.95 9.61
N SER A 134 4.83 -7.72 9.10
CA SER A 134 4.00 -6.62 9.58
C SER A 134 2.58 -6.76 9.01
N TYR A 135 1.58 -6.80 9.88
CA TYR A 135 0.18 -6.93 9.50
C TYR A 135 -0.48 -5.56 9.36
N LYS A 136 -1.22 -5.32 8.29
CA LYS A 136 -1.98 -4.08 8.10
C LYS A 136 -3.34 -4.33 7.48
N ILE A 137 -4.27 -3.41 7.70
CA ILE A 137 -5.53 -3.38 6.95
C ILE A 137 -5.26 -2.74 5.60
N ARG A 138 -5.78 -3.37 4.55
CA ARG A 138 -5.72 -2.88 3.18
C ARG A 138 -6.52 -1.58 3.04
N SER A 139 -5.78 -0.49 2.88
CA SER A 139 -6.29 0.86 2.63
C SER A 139 -6.23 1.26 1.15
N MET A 140 -5.65 0.43 0.29
CA MET A 140 -5.49 0.69 -1.15
C MET A 140 -6.19 -0.36 -2.02
N PHE A 141 -6.53 0.01 -3.25
CA PHE A 141 -7.06 -0.91 -4.25
C PHE A 141 -6.04 -2.03 -4.58
N PRO A 142 -6.49 -3.25 -4.91
CA PRO A 142 -5.58 -4.30 -5.39
C PRO A 142 -4.80 -3.86 -6.64
N TYR A 143 -3.58 -4.38 -6.84
CA TYR A 143 -2.65 -4.04 -7.93
C TYR A 143 -2.13 -2.60 -7.94
N SER A 144 -2.55 -1.77 -6.99
CA SER A 144 -2.17 -0.36 -6.95
C SER A 144 -0.68 -0.15 -6.65
N GLU A 145 0.00 -1.15 -6.08
CA GLU A 145 1.43 -1.17 -5.86
C GLU A 145 2.23 -1.04 -7.17
N PHE A 146 1.78 -1.66 -8.26
CA PHE A 146 2.47 -1.65 -9.54
C PHE A 146 2.40 -0.29 -10.25
N VAL A 147 1.37 0.50 -9.94
CA VAL A 147 1.16 1.83 -10.55
C VAL A 147 1.92 2.93 -9.79
N GLN A 148 2.64 2.60 -8.72
CA GLN A 148 3.30 3.59 -7.87
C GLN A 148 4.21 4.54 -8.66
N LYS A 149 5.07 4.00 -9.52
CA LYS A 149 6.00 4.78 -10.34
C LYS A 149 5.25 5.77 -11.23
N LYS A 150 4.24 5.28 -11.96
CA LYS A 150 3.44 6.11 -12.86
C LYS A 150 2.69 7.23 -12.12
N ILE A 151 2.18 6.94 -10.93
CA ILE A 151 1.45 7.92 -10.11
C ILE A 151 2.38 9.00 -9.58
N PHE A 152 3.63 8.64 -9.27
CA PHE A 152 4.65 9.59 -8.88
C PHE A 152 5.07 10.51 -10.04
N GLU A 153 5.09 10.00 -11.28
CA GLU A 153 5.41 10.80 -12.47
C GLU A 153 4.32 11.82 -12.84
N ILE A 154 3.04 11.49 -12.60
CA ILE A 154 1.90 12.34 -13.02
C ILE A 154 1.39 13.28 -11.92
N ASN A 155 1.78 13.08 -10.66
CA ASN A 155 1.27 13.87 -9.53
C ASN A 155 2.41 14.56 -8.78
N ASN A 156 2.08 15.68 -8.14
CA ASN A 156 2.99 16.37 -7.24
C ASN A 156 3.05 15.68 -5.87
N LEU A 157 4.15 15.94 -5.16
CA LEU A 157 4.27 15.61 -3.74
C LEU A 157 3.71 16.75 -2.90
N SER A 158 2.98 16.38 -1.85
CA SER A 158 2.51 17.29 -0.82
C SER A 158 3.69 17.81 0.00
N LYS A 159 3.45 18.85 0.81
CA LYS A 159 4.41 19.34 1.82
C LYS A 159 4.88 18.27 2.81
N THR A 160 4.15 17.15 2.92
CA THR A 160 4.49 16.01 3.79
C THR A 160 5.17 14.86 3.04
N GLY A 161 5.56 15.08 1.77
CA GLY A 161 6.21 14.06 0.93
C GLY A 161 5.25 12.95 0.44
N LYS A 162 3.94 13.13 0.59
CA LYS A 162 2.93 12.17 0.13
C LYS A 162 2.45 12.55 -1.27
N ILE A 163 2.10 11.58 -2.10
CA ILE A 163 1.55 11.87 -3.43
C ILE A 163 0.18 12.54 -3.27
N GLU A 164 0.03 13.73 -3.85
CA GLU A 164 -1.25 14.43 -3.89
C GLU A 164 -2.24 13.68 -4.79
N ASN A 165 -3.53 13.69 -4.40
CA ASN A 165 -4.62 13.05 -5.16
C ASN A 165 -4.38 11.57 -5.51
N ASP A 166 -3.76 10.81 -4.60
CA ASP A 166 -3.47 9.38 -4.79
C ASP A 166 -4.76 8.53 -4.90
N PHE A 167 -5.16 8.24 -6.13
CA PHE A 167 -6.36 7.43 -6.45
C PHE A 167 -6.21 5.94 -6.10
N ARG A 168 -5.03 5.50 -5.64
CA ARG A 168 -4.83 4.14 -5.10
C ARG A 168 -5.50 3.95 -3.76
N ILE A 169 -5.68 5.02 -3.00
CA ILE A 169 -6.28 4.95 -1.66
C ILE A 169 -7.80 4.91 -1.81
N THR A 170 -8.44 3.98 -1.12
CA THR A 170 -9.90 3.90 -1.11
C THR A 170 -10.49 4.99 -0.21
N GLU A 171 -11.75 5.39 -0.40
CA GLU A 171 -12.37 6.41 0.46
C GLU A 171 -12.41 5.98 1.95
N TYR A 172 -12.78 4.72 2.22
CA TYR A 172 -12.67 4.16 3.58
C TYR A 172 -11.19 4.05 4.03
N GLY A 173 -10.28 3.83 3.08
CA GLY A 173 -8.82 3.79 3.27
C GLY A 173 -8.28 5.09 3.84
N LYS A 174 -8.78 6.23 3.35
CA LYS A 174 -8.47 7.57 3.89
C LYS A 174 -8.91 7.67 5.35
N PHE A 175 -10.11 7.21 5.67
CA PHE A 175 -10.64 7.20 7.04
C PHE A 175 -9.77 6.33 7.96
N ILE A 176 -9.54 5.06 7.63
CA ILE A 176 -8.78 4.16 8.50
C ILE A 176 -7.33 4.60 8.70
N ARG A 177 -6.69 5.23 7.70
CA ARG A 177 -5.34 5.82 7.83
C ARG A 177 -5.33 7.04 8.74
N LYS A 178 -6.33 7.91 8.61
CA LYS A 178 -6.48 9.11 9.46
C LYS A 178 -6.55 8.73 10.95
N PHE A 179 -7.25 7.65 11.26
CA PHE A 179 -7.41 7.15 12.63
C PHE A 179 -6.41 6.06 13.03
N TRP A 180 -5.37 5.80 12.22
CA TRP A 180 -4.36 4.74 12.46
C TRP A 180 -4.95 3.33 12.65
N ILE A 181 -6.19 3.11 12.22
CA ILE A 181 -6.91 1.85 12.29
C ILE A 181 -6.24 0.80 11.40
N ASP A 182 -5.61 1.24 10.30
CA ASP A 182 -4.93 0.33 9.37
C ASP A 182 -3.69 -0.35 9.97
N GLU A 183 -3.13 0.22 11.04
CA GLU A 183 -1.95 -0.31 11.73
C GLU A 183 -2.28 -1.16 12.96
N LEU A 184 -3.53 -1.16 13.42
CA LEU A 184 -3.98 -1.96 14.58
C LEU A 184 -3.60 -3.45 14.50
N PRO A 185 -3.62 -4.12 13.33
CA PRO A 185 -3.17 -5.51 13.25
C PRO A 185 -1.71 -5.73 13.67
N GLN A 186 -0.85 -4.70 13.67
CA GLN A 186 0.53 -4.79 14.16
C GLN A 186 0.61 -5.03 15.68
N ILE A 187 -0.48 -4.85 16.44
CA ILE A 187 -0.54 -5.24 17.85
C ILE A 187 -0.22 -6.74 18.00
N ILE A 188 -0.55 -7.57 17.01
CA ILE A 188 -0.16 -8.99 17.00
C ILE A 188 1.37 -9.14 17.04
N ASN A 189 2.12 -8.28 16.34
CA ASN A 189 3.58 -8.30 16.37
C ASN A 189 4.14 -7.87 17.73
N LEU A 190 3.50 -6.91 18.40
CA LEU A 190 3.83 -6.51 19.78
C LEU A 190 3.65 -7.69 20.75
N LEU A 191 2.51 -8.38 20.66
CA LEU A 191 2.20 -9.56 21.49
C LEU A 191 3.15 -10.72 21.23
N LYS A 192 3.61 -10.90 19.98
CA LYS A 192 4.63 -11.88 19.60
C LYS A 192 6.06 -11.47 19.97
N CYS A 193 6.24 -10.29 20.56
CA CYS A 193 7.55 -9.71 20.89
C CYS A 193 8.49 -9.55 19.68
N GLU A 194 7.95 -9.48 18.45
CA GLU A 194 8.69 -9.24 17.21
C GLU A 194 9.06 -7.76 17.06
N ILE A 195 8.19 -6.87 17.58
CA ILE A 195 8.41 -5.43 17.67
C ILE A 195 8.21 -4.96 19.13
N LYS A 196 8.61 -3.74 19.42
CA LYS A 196 8.44 -3.05 20.71
C LYS A 196 7.59 -1.79 20.56
N LEU A 197 7.22 -1.16 21.67
CA LEU A 197 6.34 0.02 21.63
C LEU A 197 7.03 1.24 20.98
N VAL A 198 8.22 1.61 21.45
CA VAL A 198 9.01 2.74 20.91
C VAL A 198 10.23 2.22 20.19
N GLY A 199 10.49 2.69 18.98
CA GLY A 199 11.67 2.30 18.19
C GLY A 199 11.52 2.55 16.71
N ILE A 200 12.60 2.38 15.96
CA ILE A 200 12.61 2.61 14.51
C ILE A 200 11.64 1.64 13.83
N ARG A 201 10.85 2.14 12.87
CA ARG A 201 9.83 1.34 12.20
C ARG A 201 10.46 0.16 11.43
N ALA A 202 9.72 -0.94 11.33
CA ALA A 202 10.13 -2.10 10.52
C ALA A 202 10.21 -1.72 9.02
N MET A 203 11.38 -1.89 8.39
CA MET A 203 11.64 -1.48 7.00
C MET A 203 11.49 -2.64 6.02
N SER A 204 11.15 -2.37 4.76
CA SER A 204 11.23 -3.41 3.71
C SER A 204 12.69 -3.71 3.39
N GLU A 205 12.97 -4.91 2.90
CA GLU A 205 14.34 -5.33 2.54
C GLU A 205 15.00 -4.36 1.54
N HIS A 206 14.25 -3.92 0.53
CA HIS A 206 14.73 -2.94 -0.44
C HIS A 206 15.07 -1.59 0.22
N TYR A 207 14.17 -1.05 1.06
CA TYR A 207 14.42 0.23 1.71
C TYR A 207 15.59 0.14 2.70
N PHE A 208 15.70 -0.99 3.43
CA PHE A 208 16.82 -1.29 4.32
C PHE A 208 18.17 -1.32 3.56
N SER A 209 18.19 -1.87 2.34
CA SER A 209 19.42 -1.96 1.54
C SER A 209 19.98 -0.61 1.07
N ILE A 210 19.19 0.46 1.12
CA ILE A 210 19.61 1.82 0.73
C ILE A 210 20.38 2.51 1.87
N TYR A 211 20.21 2.05 3.12
CA TYR A 211 20.86 2.67 4.27
C TYR A 211 22.36 2.32 4.34
N PRO A 212 23.19 3.22 4.90
CA PRO A 212 24.60 2.92 5.17
C PRO A 212 24.82 1.65 6.00
N GLU A 213 25.91 0.92 5.76
CA GLU A 213 26.19 -0.36 6.43
C GLU A 213 26.30 -0.23 7.96
N ASP A 214 26.92 0.83 8.45
CA ASP A 214 27.05 1.13 9.87
C ASP A 214 25.68 1.34 10.55
N TYR A 215 24.75 2.00 9.85
CA TYR A 215 23.36 2.11 10.28
C TYR A 215 22.69 0.73 10.30
N GLN A 216 22.86 -0.08 9.25
CA GLN A 216 22.24 -1.40 9.16
C GLN A 216 22.67 -2.31 10.33
N GLU A 217 23.93 -2.26 10.73
CA GLU A 217 24.45 -3.00 11.89
C GLU A 217 23.86 -2.51 13.22
N LEU A 218 23.66 -1.20 13.38
CA LEU A 218 22.99 -0.66 14.56
C LEU A 218 21.51 -1.05 14.60
N TYR A 219 20.82 -0.95 13.47
CA TYR A 219 19.40 -1.28 13.35
C TYR A 219 19.12 -2.74 13.76
N LYS A 220 19.95 -3.68 13.29
CA LYS A 220 19.81 -5.12 13.63
C LYS A 220 19.96 -5.40 15.13
N LYS A 221 20.59 -4.51 15.91
CA LYS A 221 20.77 -4.67 17.37
C LYS A 221 19.56 -4.24 18.20
N VAL A 222 18.53 -3.66 17.58
CA VAL A 222 17.36 -3.11 18.29
C VAL A 222 16.07 -3.66 17.67
N LYS A 223 15.08 -4.01 18.50
CA LYS A 223 13.77 -4.42 17.97
C LYS A 223 13.08 -3.22 17.31
N PRO A 224 12.46 -3.39 16.12
CA PRO A 224 11.68 -2.32 15.52
C PRO A 224 10.55 -1.86 16.44
N GLY A 225 10.15 -0.60 16.33
CA GLY A 225 9.09 0.00 17.12
C GLY A 225 7.77 0.17 16.39
N PHE A 226 6.68 0.17 17.16
CA PHE A 226 5.37 0.60 16.71
C PHE A 226 5.32 2.13 16.57
N LEU A 227 5.87 2.85 17.54
CA LEU A 227 6.01 4.31 17.58
C LEU A 227 7.44 4.71 17.19
N SER A 228 7.58 5.32 16.01
CA SER A 228 8.88 5.78 15.50
C SER A 228 9.33 7.09 16.18
N PRO A 229 10.60 7.22 16.57
CA PRO A 229 11.17 8.46 17.12
C PRO A 229 11.51 9.51 16.06
N LEU A 230 11.13 9.32 14.79
CA LEU A 230 11.36 10.29 13.69
C LEU A 230 10.69 11.65 13.92
N TYR A 231 11.47 12.69 14.15
CA TYR A 231 10.98 14.08 14.28
C TYR A 231 11.45 15.01 13.16
N ASP A 232 12.51 14.64 12.42
CA ASP A 232 12.97 15.34 11.22
C ASP A 232 12.92 14.39 10.00
N ASN A 233 12.16 14.79 8.99
CA ASN A 233 11.95 14.07 7.73
C ASN A 233 12.25 14.94 6.50
N THR A 234 13.07 15.98 6.67
CA THR A 234 13.40 16.94 5.60
C THR A 234 14.18 16.32 4.45
N ASN A 235 15.22 15.52 4.76
CA ASN A 235 16.04 14.79 3.80
C ASN A 235 16.39 13.39 4.34
N PHE A 236 16.76 12.46 3.45
CA PHE A 236 17.21 11.12 3.77
C PHE A 236 18.36 11.10 4.78
N ASP A 237 19.36 11.98 4.61
CA ASP A 237 20.50 12.03 5.55
C ASP A 237 20.05 12.44 6.97
N CYS A 238 19.12 13.40 7.08
CA CYS A 238 18.54 13.80 8.37
C CYS A 238 17.76 12.65 9.03
N ILE A 239 17.03 11.86 8.21
CA ILE A 239 16.32 10.66 8.67
C ILE A 239 17.33 9.65 9.23
N VAL A 240 18.38 9.31 8.48
CA VAL A 240 19.43 8.36 8.89
C VAL A 240 20.08 8.82 10.19
N GLN A 241 20.46 10.09 10.29
CA GLN A 241 21.09 10.65 11.50
C GLN A 241 20.16 10.60 12.72
N THR A 242 18.90 11.00 12.55
CA THR A 242 17.89 11.00 13.64
C THR A 242 17.65 9.59 14.17
N GLU A 243 17.51 8.62 13.26
CA GLU A 243 17.30 7.22 13.62
C GLU A 243 18.54 6.62 14.27
N LYS A 244 19.74 6.91 13.74
CA LYS A 244 21.03 6.47 14.31
C LYS A 244 21.22 6.98 15.73
N LEU A 245 20.93 8.26 15.97
CA LEU A 245 21.01 8.87 17.29
C LEU A 245 20.10 8.17 18.32
N TYR A 246 18.89 7.78 17.90
CA TYR A 246 18.00 6.98 18.75
C TYR A 246 18.60 5.60 19.04
N LEU A 247 19.11 4.90 18.02
CA LEU A 247 19.68 3.56 18.15
C LEU A 247 20.88 3.56 19.11
N GLU A 248 21.77 4.54 18.98
CA GLU A 248 22.94 4.70 19.86
C GLU A 248 22.53 4.98 21.31
N GLN A 249 21.60 5.91 21.54
CA GLN A 249 21.06 6.18 22.89
C GLN A 249 20.37 4.95 23.48
N TYR A 250 19.66 4.18 22.65
CA TYR A 250 18.96 2.98 23.09
C TYR A 250 19.93 1.89 23.51
N ILE A 251 21.02 1.68 22.75
CA ILE A 251 22.05 0.68 23.10
C ILE A 251 22.72 1.02 24.44
N GLN A 252 22.95 2.32 24.72
CA GLN A 252 23.54 2.75 25.99
C GLN A 252 22.57 2.63 27.17
N ASN A 253 21.33 3.11 27.00
CA ASN A 253 20.33 3.20 28.07
C ASN A 253 18.91 2.89 27.54
N PRO A 254 18.53 1.62 27.39
CA PRO A 254 17.28 1.22 26.73
C PRO A 254 16.02 1.86 27.35
N TRP A 255 15.88 1.73 28.67
CA TRP A 255 14.70 2.18 29.41
C TRP A 255 14.53 3.71 29.37
N ARG A 256 15.61 4.43 29.67
CA ARG A 256 15.61 5.90 29.67
C ARG A 256 15.30 6.45 28.28
N THR A 257 15.89 5.87 27.24
CA THR A 257 15.70 6.29 25.85
C THR A 257 14.25 6.07 25.42
N ASP A 258 13.68 4.89 25.67
CA ASP A 258 12.28 4.62 25.29
C ASP A 258 11.29 5.53 26.01
N ILE A 259 11.47 5.76 27.31
CA ILE A 259 10.60 6.67 28.08
C ILE A 259 10.70 8.09 27.52
N LYS A 260 11.92 8.59 27.30
CA LYS A 260 12.16 9.93 26.72
C LYS A 260 11.44 10.08 25.38
N TYR A 261 11.66 9.16 24.44
CA TYR A 261 11.06 9.24 23.11
C TYR A 261 9.56 8.97 23.13
N PHE A 262 9.04 8.16 24.04
CA PHE A 262 7.60 7.99 24.23
C PHE A 262 6.91 9.34 24.47
N PHE A 263 7.41 10.13 25.43
CA PHE A 263 6.81 11.42 25.75
C PHE A 263 6.96 12.44 24.61
N ILE A 264 8.11 12.44 23.91
CA ILE A 264 8.30 13.28 22.71
C ILE A 264 7.25 12.93 21.65
N ILE A 265 7.07 11.64 21.36
CA ILE A 265 6.13 11.16 20.34
C ILE A 265 4.70 11.52 20.72
N VAL A 266 4.30 11.29 21.98
CA VAL A 266 2.96 11.63 22.48
C VAL A 266 2.71 13.14 22.37
N TYR A 267 3.68 13.96 22.76
CA TYR A 267 3.58 15.41 22.64
C TYR A 267 3.44 15.86 21.18
N ASP A 268 4.21 15.29 20.25
CA ASP A 268 4.12 15.61 18.82
C ASP A 268 2.78 15.20 18.20
N ILE A 269 2.20 14.09 18.65
CA ILE A 269 0.86 13.64 18.23
C ILE A 269 -0.20 14.62 18.76
N LEU A 270 -0.16 14.96 20.05
CA LEU A 270 -1.13 15.87 20.68
C LEU A 270 -1.03 17.30 20.15
N SER A 271 0.17 17.77 19.81
CA SER A 271 0.40 19.10 19.22
C SER A 271 0.10 19.16 17.72
N GLY A 272 -0.29 18.05 17.09
CA GLY A 272 -0.62 17.99 15.66
C GLY A 272 0.57 18.13 14.71
N LYS A 273 1.80 18.13 15.24
CA LYS A 273 3.04 18.15 14.43
C LYS A 273 3.19 16.87 13.60
N ARG A 274 2.70 15.75 14.13
CA ARG A 274 2.57 14.48 13.41
C ARG A 274 1.15 14.31 12.87
N SER A 275 0.88 14.91 11.73
CA SER A 275 -0.33 14.61 10.96
C SER A 275 -0.16 13.30 10.20
N SER A 276 -1.08 12.35 10.46
CA SER A 276 -1.18 11.00 9.89
C SER A 276 -0.98 10.94 8.38
#